data_AF-A0A3A4RTM3-F1
#
_entry.id   AF-A0A3A4RTM3-F1
#
_cell.length_a   1.000
_cell.length_b   1.000
_cell.length_c   1.000
_cell.angle_alpha   90.00
_cell.angle_beta   90.00
_cell.angle_gamma   90.00
#
_symmetry.space_group_name_H-M   'P 1'
#
loop_
_entity.id
_entity.type
_entity.pdbx_description
1 polymer ?
#
loop_
_entity_poly.entity_id
_entity_poly.type
_entity_poly.pdbx_seq_one_letter_code
_entity_poly.pdbx_strand_id
1 'polypeptide(L)'
;MNRIVPEYHQPSPGLDPGNNGCAAASDPIGGCDFSLFQKQFAPMISSIPRLMNASRLFQARMVRLILSREKHIASPDRIARFFGPYRMPGTSSIGLRKRSPELFQDTREDGIETYGHWIGRMINQTLKRMERCHASLSGKNLSEQFREELVEKIRIILEFRDEEGTPLCELIPQQMYEDVFITMILMILETDTAPAAPNLYKAFNGICHRLALSLISGLAGDGFLRPTDSAVRQLIYIAVLSGYVGINLKSSASAASSLLNRDLIPIPKHWVRHMKSVRAVLPEELDRLSRAMIDMSKNEGAAFGLDSTRMYFQEVIDAKKPTLLVFFCDDYMESLIDLKRFEIMITRNPRLDILFIPRNGRYGNDLAYSDMPKILKEPVFQQIARMCREGRLVISPYGPMAGCIDTRFISGQLMDQIETLSAGKTIILETKGCRNFEMLSGSLCLPWYTSFNCNRALSIRTVGIDMEPVFLRIPPGLKAYDGFAEPRTGSTPSGRSNGVKFARMTTLDLYNRLADRGYSV
;
A
#
# COMPACT_ATOMS: atom_id res chain seq x y z
N MET A 1 45.48 38.90 5.58
CA MET A 1 46.23 37.84 4.88
C MET A 1 45.32 37.19 3.85
N ASN A 2 45.80 37.18 2.62
CA ASN A 2 45.08 36.96 1.36
C ASN A 2 44.22 35.69 1.31
N ARG A 3 42.97 35.81 0.84
CA ARG A 3 42.29 34.73 0.12
C ARG A 3 41.62 35.27 -1.14
N ILE A 4 42.12 34.73 -2.23
CA ILE A 4 41.79 34.97 -3.63
C ILE A 4 40.39 34.42 -3.91
N VAL A 5 39.57 35.24 -4.57
CA VAL A 5 38.29 34.89 -5.20
C VAL A 5 38.60 34.40 -6.61
N PRO A 6 38.03 33.29 -7.11
CA PRO A 6 38.00 33.04 -8.55
C PRO A 6 36.72 33.58 -9.17
N GLU A 7 36.92 34.41 -10.18
CA GLU A 7 35.91 35.05 -11.03
C GLU A 7 35.18 34.05 -11.93
N TYR A 8 33.92 34.42 -12.19
CA TYR A 8 33.03 33.81 -13.16
C TYR A 8 33.51 34.09 -14.60
N HIS A 9 33.69 33.03 -15.39
CA HIS A 9 33.74 33.15 -16.85
C HIS A 9 32.38 32.80 -17.45
N GLN A 10 31.76 33.78 -18.11
CA GLN A 10 30.74 33.56 -19.13
C GLN A 10 31.40 33.06 -20.43
N PRO A 11 30.72 32.21 -21.21
CA PRO A 11 30.96 32.12 -22.64
C PRO A 11 29.81 32.76 -23.44
N SER A 12 30.20 33.63 -24.37
CA SER A 12 29.38 34.25 -25.42
C SER A 12 28.98 33.25 -26.53
N PRO A 13 28.00 33.60 -27.40
CA PRO A 13 27.29 32.66 -28.25
C PRO A 13 27.90 32.53 -29.66
N GLY A 14 27.71 31.36 -30.30
CA GLY A 14 28.06 31.14 -31.71
C GLY A 14 27.61 29.76 -32.19
N LEU A 15 26.69 29.76 -33.15
CA LEU A 15 26.13 28.61 -33.87
C LEU A 15 27.17 27.95 -34.80
N ASP A 16 27.16 26.63 -34.94
CA ASP A 16 26.66 25.95 -36.16
C ASP A 16 26.54 24.41 -35.96
N PRO A 17 25.63 23.73 -36.71
CA PRO A 17 25.16 22.39 -36.43
C PRO A 17 25.99 21.33 -37.17
N GLY A 18 26.48 20.34 -36.43
CA GLY A 18 27.29 19.27 -36.99
C GLY A 18 27.14 17.97 -36.20
N ASN A 19 26.13 17.20 -36.59
CA ASN A 19 26.18 15.74 -36.70
C ASN A 19 27.02 14.99 -35.64
N ASN A 20 26.38 14.55 -34.56
CA ASN A 20 26.83 13.38 -33.80
C ASN A 20 25.61 12.58 -33.37
N GLY A 21 25.31 11.56 -34.17
CA GLY A 21 24.32 10.54 -33.85
C GLY A 21 24.75 9.78 -32.60
N CYS A 22 24.12 10.11 -31.47
CA CYS A 22 23.80 9.14 -30.45
C CYS A 22 22.30 8.94 -30.51
N ALA A 23 21.90 7.90 -31.25
CA ALA A 23 20.55 7.38 -31.22
C ALA A 23 20.15 7.19 -29.75
N ALA A 24 19.21 8.01 -29.29
CA ALA A 24 18.40 7.69 -28.13
C ALA A 24 17.86 6.27 -28.36
N ALA A 25 18.14 5.37 -27.43
CA ALA A 25 17.52 4.05 -27.41
C ALA A 25 16.01 4.26 -27.29
N SER A 26 15.35 4.26 -28.43
CA SER A 26 13.92 4.11 -28.62
C SER A 26 13.45 2.83 -27.94
N ASP A 27 12.29 2.92 -27.30
CA ASP A 27 11.49 1.83 -26.71
C ASP A 27 11.83 0.41 -27.19
N PRO A 28 12.16 -0.53 -26.29
CA PRO A 28 12.31 -1.93 -26.68
C PRO A 28 10.97 -2.66 -26.85
N ILE A 29 9.82 -2.00 -26.64
CA ILE A 29 8.51 -2.64 -26.79
C ILE A 29 7.83 -2.05 -28.01
N GLY A 30 7.99 -2.76 -29.12
CA GLY A 30 7.58 -2.34 -30.45
C GLY A 30 6.22 -1.67 -30.50
N GLY A 31 6.15 -0.60 -31.30
CA GLY A 31 4.96 0.15 -31.70
C GLY A 31 3.96 -0.70 -32.49
N CYS A 32 3.52 -1.80 -31.89
CA CYS A 32 2.44 -2.64 -32.36
C CYS A 32 1.15 -2.04 -31.79
N ASP A 33 0.39 -1.44 -32.70
CA ASP A 33 -0.77 -0.58 -32.48
C ASP A 33 -1.64 -0.97 -31.28
N PHE A 34 -1.51 -0.22 -30.17
CA PHE A 34 -2.42 -0.34 -29.02
C PHE A 34 -3.88 -0.12 -29.43
N SER A 35 -4.12 0.64 -30.51
CA SER A 35 -5.46 0.80 -31.09
C SER A 35 -6.00 -0.51 -31.65
N LEU A 36 -5.16 -1.40 -32.18
CA LEU A 36 -5.59 -2.73 -32.65
C LEU A 36 -6.02 -3.61 -31.47
N PHE A 37 -5.28 -3.57 -30.35
CA PHE A 37 -5.68 -4.27 -29.13
C PHE A 37 -7.03 -3.74 -28.62
N GLN A 38 -7.20 -2.43 -28.56
CA GLN A 38 -8.47 -1.81 -28.15
C GLN A 38 -9.64 -2.22 -29.05
N LYS A 39 -9.44 -2.24 -30.37
CA LYS A 39 -10.46 -2.70 -31.34
C LYS A 39 -10.84 -4.18 -31.15
N GLN A 40 -9.87 -5.03 -30.77
CA GLN A 40 -10.10 -6.45 -30.53
C GLN A 40 -10.68 -6.75 -29.14
N PHE A 41 -10.46 -5.86 -28.17
CA PHE A 41 -10.77 -6.10 -26.77
C PHE A 41 -12.24 -6.41 -26.51
N ALA A 42 -13.14 -5.49 -26.89
CA ALA A 42 -14.58 -5.65 -26.65
C ALA A 42 -15.15 -6.91 -27.34
N PRO A 43 -14.84 -7.20 -28.62
CA PRO A 43 -15.24 -8.46 -29.25
C PRO A 43 -14.68 -9.72 -28.56
N MET A 44 -13.48 -9.66 -27.98
CA MET A 44 -12.87 -10.81 -27.32
C MET A 44 -13.52 -11.09 -25.97
N ILE A 45 -13.68 -10.05 -25.14
CA ILE A 45 -14.19 -10.14 -23.76
C ILE A 45 -15.69 -10.49 -23.72
N SER A 46 -16.41 -10.26 -24.81
CA SER A 46 -17.85 -10.52 -24.90
C SER A 46 -18.20 -12.01 -25.00
N SER A 47 -17.25 -12.92 -25.23
CA SER A 47 -17.53 -14.33 -25.52
C SER A 47 -16.47 -15.28 -24.94
N ILE A 48 -16.91 -16.29 -24.18
CA ILE A 48 -16.05 -17.35 -23.63
C ILE A 48 -15.26 -18.08 -24.73
N PRO A 49 -15.89 -18.58 -25.82
CA PRO A 49 -15.17 -19.19 -26.93
C PRO A 49 -14.06 -18.32 -27.52
N ARG A 50 -14.25 -16.99 -27.59
CA ARG A 50 -13.23 -16.08 -28.11
C ARG A 50 -12.06 -15.93 -27.14
N LEU A 51 -12.33 -15.82 -25.83
CA LEU A 51 -11.28 -15.80 -24.81
C LEU A 51 -10.44 -17.09 -24.81
N MET A 52 -11.08 -18.25 -24.90
CA MET A 52 -10.37 -19.54 -24.96
C MET A 52 -9.45 -19.66 -26.17
N ASN A 53 -9.82 -19.02 -27.28
CA ASN A 53 -9.05 -18.99 -28.52
C ASN A 53 -8.21 -17.71 -28.70
N ALA A 54 -8.03 -16.92 -27.64
CA ALA A 54 -7.28 -15.68 -27.71
C ALA A 54 -5.82 -15.95 -28.12
N SER A 55 -5.30 -15.16 -29.06
CA SER A 55 -3.91 -15.28 -29.50
C SER A 55 -2.93 -15.02 -28.35
N ARG A 56 -1.73 -15.60 -28.42
CA ARG A 56 -0.68 -15.37 -27.40
C ARG A 56 -0.36 -13.89 -27.20
N LEU A 57 -0.33 -13.11 -28.28
CA LEU A 57 -0.11 -11.67 -28.22
C LEU A 57 -1.23 -10.94 -27.46
N PHE A 58 -2.50 -11.34 -27.68
CA PHE A 58 -3.62 -10.78 -26.93
C PHE A 58 -3.52 -11.13 -25.45
N GLN A 59 -3.21 -12.39 -25.13
CA GLN A 59 -3.03 -12.86 -23.76
C GLN A 59 -1.95 -12.06 -23.02
N ALA A 60 -0.75 -11.95 -23.59
CA ALA A 60 0.36 -11.23 -22.96
C ALA A 60 0.05 -9.75 -22.70
N ARG A 61 -0.63 -9.07 -23.65
CA ARG A 61 -1.08 -7.69 -23.48
C ARG A 61 -2.13 -7.55 -22.39
N MET A 62 -3.08 -8.48 -22.34
CA MET A 62 -4.11 -8.52 -21.31
C MET A 62 -3.48 -8.70 -19.92
N VAL A 63 -2.52 -9.63 -19.79
CA VAL A 63 -1.77 -9.85 -18.54
C VAL A 63 -1.08 -8.57 -18.08
N ARG A 64 -0.34 -7.89 -18.97
CA ARG A 64 0.33 -6.62 -18.66
C ARG A 64 -0.65 -5.56 -18.15
N LEU A 65 -1.77 -5.36 -18.86
CA LEU A 65 -2.78 -4.35 -18.51
C LEU A 65 -3.50 -4.64 -17.19
N ILE A 66 -3.72 -5.92 -16.88
CA ILE A 66 -4.35 -6.31 -15.61
C ILE A 66 -3.39 -6.08 -14.43
N LEU A 67 -2.12 -6.43 -14.59
CA LEU A 67 -1.14 -6.30 -13.51
C LEU A 67 -0.71 -4.86 -13.26
N SER A 68 -0.62 -4.03 -14.30
CA SER A 68 -0.26 -2.63 -14.16
C SER A 68 -0.78 -1.74 -15.27
N ARG A 69 -1.16 -0.52 -14.87
CA ARG A 69 -1.53 0.57 -15.76
C ARG A 69 -0.48 1.68 -15.83
N GLU A 70 0.64 1.52 -15.13
CA GLU A 70 1.76 2.44 -15.20
C GLU A 70 2.35 2.37 -16.62
N LYS A 71 2.35 3.52 -17.30
CA LYS A 71 2.82 3.63 -18.68
C LYS A 71 4.33 3.82 -18.74
N HIS A 72 4.90 4.45 -17.71
CA HIS A 72 6.30 4.82 -17.62
C HIS A 72 6.93 4.09 -16.44
N ILE A 73 6.98 2.76 -16.50
CA ILE A 73 7.61 1.93 -15.47
C ILE A 73 9.12 2.22 -15.45
N ALA A 74 9.69 2.41 -14.27
CA ALA A 74 11.12 2.57 -14.09
C ALA A 74 11.88 1.32 -14.55
N SER A 75 13.11 1.48 -15.06
CA SER A 75 13.91 0.31 -15.43
C SER A 75 14.24 -0.55 -14.19
N PRO A 76 14.42 -1.87 -14.37
CA PRO A 76 14.74 -2.77 -13.25
C PRO A 76 15.95 -2.34 -12.43
N ASP A 77 17.02 -1.86 -13.08
CA ASP A 77 18.23 -1.39 -12.39
C ASP A 77 17.96 -0.15 -11.52
N ARG A 78 17.10 0.77 -11.99
CA ARG A 78 16.72 1.95 -11.21
C ARG A 78 15.88 1.58 -10.00
N ILE A 79 14.93 0.66 -10.16
CA ILE A 79 14.14 0.13 -9.04
C ILE A 79 15.06 -0.56 -8.04
N ALA A 80 16.03 -1.35 -8.52
CA ALA A 80 16.91 -2.14 -7.67
C ALA A 80 17.81 -1.30 -6.76
N ARG A 81 18.16 -0.08 -7.16
CA ARG A 81 18.93 0.85 -6.32
C ARG A 81 18.25 1.21 -4.99
N PHE A 82 16.92 1.13 -4.93
CA PHE A 82 16.15 1.47 -3.74
C PHE A 82 15.48 0.24 -3.12
N PHE A 83 14.85 -0.60 -3.95
CA PHE A 83 14.02 -1.72 -3.50
C PHE A 83 14.73 -3.08 -3.53
N GLY A 84 16.02 -3.10 -3.88
CA GLY A 84 16.80 -4.33 -4.02
C GLY A 84 16.49 -5.10 -5.31
N PRO A 85 17.14 -6.26 -5.52
CA PRO A 85 17.03 -7.00 -6.76
C PRO A 85 15.58 -7.42 -7.09
N TYR A 86 15.32 -7.60 -8.38
CA TYR A 86 14.03 -8.08 -8.88
C TYR A 86 13.64 -9.39 -8.20
N ARG A 87 12.39 -9.46 -7.75
CA ARG A 87 11.78 -10.64 -7.12
C ARG A 87 10.27 -10.57 -7.30
N MET A 88 9.62 -11.72 -7.22
CA MET A 88 8.17 -11.76 -7.10
C MET A 88 7.77 -11.12 -5.76
N PRO A 89 6.98 -10.03 -5.76
CA PRO A 89 6.57 -9.38 -4.53
C PRO A 89 5.49 -10.19 -3.81
N GLY A 90 5.32 -9.91 -2.52
CA GLY A 90 4.29 -10.54 -1.69
C GLY A 90 4.77 -11.81 -1.00
N THR A 91 3.84 -12.47 -0.31
CA THR A 91 4.10 -13.74 0.39
C THR A 91 4.05 -14.94 -0.55
N SER A 92 3.13 -14.92 -1.51
CA SER A 92 2.86 -16.00 -2.47
C SER A 92 1.98 -15.50 -3.62
N SER A 93 1.96 -16.25 -4.73
CA SER A 93 0.99 -16.04 -5.81
C SER A 93 -0.38 -16.62 -5.45
N ILE A 94 -1.46 -16.10 -6.02
CA ILE A 94 -2.77 -16.75 -5.90
C ILE A 94 -2.82 -18.10 -6.61
N GLY A 95 -1.98 -18.31 -7.63
CA GLY A 95 -1.85 -19.57 -8.37
C GLY A 95 -1.36 -20.73 -7.50
N LEU A 96 -0.58 -20.44 -6.45
CA LEU A 96 -0.12 -21.44 -5.49
C LEU A 96 -1.30 -22.17 -4.79
N ARG A 97 -2.47 -21.54 -4.68
CA ARG A 97 -3.70 -22.18 -4.16
C ARG A 97 -4.16 -23.39 -4.97
N LYS A 98 -3.76 -23.51 -6.24
CA LYS A 98 -4.07 -24.69 -7.07
C LYS A 98 -3.33 -25.93 -6.60
N ARG A 99 -2.09 -25.75 -6.14
CA ARG A 99 -1.16 -26.83 -5.81
C ARG A 99 -1.04 -27.08 -4.30
N SER A 100 -1.23 -26.02 -3.52
CA SER A 100 -1.03 -26.02 -2.06
C SER A 100 -2.11 -25.18 -1.35
N PRO A 101 -3.41 -25.50 -1.51
CA PRO A 101 -4.50 -24.74 -0.89
C PRO A 101 -4.42 -24.72 0.65
N GLU A 102 -3.84 -25.74 1.26
CA GLU A 102 -3.60 -25.82 2.70
C GLU A 102 -2.73 -24.66 3.21
N LEU A 103 -1.79 -24.13 2.41
CA LEU A 103 -0.96 -23.00 2.84
C LEU A 103 -1.76 -21.74 3.20
N PHE A 104 -3.00 -21.65 2.72
CA PHE A 104 -3.89 -20.51 2.88
C PHE A 104 -4.98 -20.71 3.94
N GLN A 105 -4.90 -21.80 4.71
CA GLN A 105 -5.60 -21.92 5.99
C GLN A 105 -4.91 -21.03 7.03
N ASP A 106 -5.68 -20.42 7.93
CA ASP A 106 -5.11 -19.64 9.03
C ASP A 106 -4.66 -20.57 10.16
N THR A 107 -5.48 -21.58 10.43
CA THR A 107 -5.26 -22.63 11.42
C THR A 107 -5.32 -24.02 10.78
N ARG A 108 -4.82 -25.05 11.48
CA ARG A 108 -4.97 -26.45 11.03
C ARG A 108 -6.40 -26.95 11.07
N GLU A 109 -7.30 -26.27 11.79
CA GLU A 109 -8.69 -26.67 11.98
C GLU A 109 -9.61 -26.09 10.88
N ASP A 110 -9.14 -25.08 10.14
CA ASP A 110 -9.92 -24.48 9.05
C ASP A 110 -10.14 -25.45 7.90
N GLY A 111 -11.30 -25.39 7.24
CA GLY A 111 -11.55 -26.16 6.02
C GLY A 111 -10.61 -25.73 4.88
N ILE A 112 -10.13 -26.70 4.09
CA ILE A 112 -9.38 -26.43 2.85
C ILE A 112 -10.36 -26.00 1.77
N GLU A 113 -10.22 -24.77 1.28
CA GLU A 113 -11.01 -24.27 0.16
C GLU A 113 -10.28 -24.48 -1.17
N THR A 114 -10.97 -25.02 -2.16
CA THR A 114 -10.40 -25.21 -3.51
C THR A 114 -10.23 -23.87 -4.22
N TYR A 115 -9.24 -23.77 -5.10
CA TYR A 115 -8.96 -22.54 -5.87
C TYR A 115 -10.19 -22.04 -6.66
N GLY A 116 -10.92 -22.96 -7.31
CA GLY A 116 -12.11 -22.61 -8.09
C GLY A 116 -13.26 -22.06 -7.23
N HIS A 117 -13.49 -22.64 -6.04
CA HIS A 117 -14.48 -22.14 -5.08
C HIS A 117 -14.07 -20.75 -4.58
N TRP A 118 -12.80 -20.61 -4.16
CA TRP A 118 -12.25 -19.35 -3.67
C TRP A 118 -12.42 -18.21 -4.69
N ILE A 119 -12.08 -18.42 -5.97
CA ILE A 119 -12.32 -17.41 -7.03
C ILE A 119 -13.79 -17.02 -7.08
N GLY A 120 -14.69 -18.01 -7.22
CA GLY A 120 -16.12 -17.75 -7.37
C GLY A 120 -16.68 -16.94 -6.21
N ARG A 121 -16.29 -17.30 -4.97
CA ARG A 121 -16.67 -16.56 -3.76
C ARG A 121 -16.11 -15.13 -3.75
N MET A 122 -14.83 -14.94 -4.07
CA MET A 122 -14.20 -13.61 -4.06
C MET A 122 -14.76 -12.67 -5.13
N ILE A 123 -14.99 -13.16 -6.35
CA ILE A 123 -15.60 -12.36 -7.43
C ILE A 123 -17.03 -11.96 -7.06
N ASN A 124 -17.84 -12.90 -6.57
CA ASN A 124 -19.21 -12.60 -6.15
C ASN A 124 -19.29 -11.61 -4.98
N GLN A 125 -18.38 -11.71 -4.00
CA GLN A 125 -18.28 -10.74 -2.91
C GLN A 125 -17.90 -9.35 -3.43
N THR A 126 -16.98 -9.27 -4.40
CA THR A 126 -16.55 -8.00 -5.02
C THR A 126 -17.70 -7.36 -5.79
N LEU A 127 -18.40 -8.13 -6.63
CA LEU A 127 -19.58 -7.67 -7.36
C LEU A 127 -20.66 -7.10 -6.43
N LYS A 128 -21.00 -7.81 -5.36
CA LYS A 128 -22.01 -7.36 -4.37
C LYS A 128 -21.65 -6.01 -3.72
N ARG A 129 -20.36 -5.69 -3.59
CA ARG A 129 -19.91 -4.39 -3.10
C ARG A 129 -20.01 -3.33 -4.19
N MET A 130 -19.62 -3.66 -5.42
CA MET A 130 -19.70 -2.76 -6.57
C MET A 130 -21.14 -2.40 -6.93
N GLU A 131 -22.11 -3.31 -6.80
CA GLU A 131 -23.55 -3.07 -7.00
C GLU A 131 -24.11 -1.90 -6.16
N ARG A 132 -23.46 -1.54 -5.06
CA ARG A 132 -23.90 -0.45 -4.18
C ARG A 132 -23.30 0.90 -4.55
N CYS A 133 -22.20 0.92 -5.30
CA CYS A 133 -21.35 2.11 -5.43
C CYS A 133 -20.97 2.44 -6.88
N HIS A 134 -21.12 1.49 -7.80
CA HIS A 134 -20.69 1.65 -9.19
C HIS A 134 -21.87 2.01 -10.08
N ALA A 135 -21.76 3.11 -10.85
CA ALA A 135 -22.87 3.64 -11.65
C ALA A 135 -23.46 2.61 -12.62
N SER A 136 -22.60 1.83 -13.30
CA SER A 136 -23.04 0.83 -14.29
C SER A 136 -23.76 -0.39 -13.67
N LEU A 137 -23.63 -0.60 -12.36
CA LEU A 137 -24.22 -1.72 -11.61
C LEU A 137 -25.28 -1.28 -10.59
N SER A 138 -25.32 0.00 -10.23
CA SER A 138 -26.19 0.52 -9.18
C SER A 138 -27.65 0.27 -9.51
N GLY A 139 -28.34 -0.46 -8.62
CA GLY A 139 -29.76 -0.81 -8.77
C GLY A 139 -30.05 -1.93 -9.77
N LYS A 140 -29.02 -2.56 -10.37
CA LYS A 140 -29.19 -3.73 -11.22
C LYS A 140 -29.07 -5.00 -10.38
N ASN A 141 -30.11 -5.84 -10.39
CA ASN A 141 -29.98 -7.22 -9.95
C ASN A 141 -29.33 -8.00 -11.09
N LEU A 142 -28.02 -8.26 -10.98
CA LEU A 142 -27.31 -9.15 -11.90
C LEU A 142 -27.90 -10.56 -11.77
N SER A 143 -28.28 -11.17 -12.89
CA SER A 143 -28.75 -12.55 -12.91
C SER A 143 -27.65 -13.52 -12.48
N GLU A 144 -28.02 -14.65 -11.88
CA GLU A 144 -27.05 -15.70 -11.50
C GLU A 144 -26.27 -16.19 -12.73
N GLN A 145 -26.94 -16.36 -13.87
CA GLN A 145 -26.29 -16.71 -15.15
C GLN A 145 -25.19 -15.72 -15.53
N PHE A 146 -25.42 -14.41 -15.37
CA PHE A 146 -24.41 -13.40 -15.66
C PHE A 146 -23.22 -13.49 -14.70
N ARG A 147 -23.47 -13.75 -13.41
CA ARG A 147 -22.41 -13.93 -12.41
C ARG A 147 -21.55 -15.16 -12.72
N GLU A 148 -22.18 -16.26 -13.08
CA GLU A 148 -21.51 -17.50 -13.49
C GLU A 148 -20.65 -17.27 -14.73
N GLU A 149 -21.20 -16.61 -15.76
CA GLU A 149 -20.45 -16.25 -16.96
C GLU A 149 -19.25 -15.35 -16.65
N LEU A 150 -19.42 -14.36 -15.77
CA LEU A 150 -18.32 -13.47 -15.37
C LEU A 150 -17.20 -14.23 -14.64
N VAL A 151 -17.57 -15.10 -13.69
CA VAL A 151 -16.61 -15.94 -12.97
C VAL A 151 -15.83 -16.81 -13.95
N GLU A 152 -16.50 -17.38 -14.94
CA GLU A 152 -15.85 -18.23 -15.94
C GLU A 152 -14.92 -17.45 -16.86
N LYS A 153 -15.32 -16.26 -17.34
CA LYS A 153 -14.43 -15.36 -18.10
C LYS A 153 -13.18 -15.02 -17.30
N ILE A 154 -13.32 -14.70 -16.02
CA ILE A 154 -12.18 -14.38 -15.15
C ILE A 154 -11.28 -15.60 -14.95
N ARG A 155 -11.83 -16.81 -14.78
CA ARG A 155 -11.03 -18.04 -14.70
C ARG A 155 -10.19 -18.25 -15.95
N ILE A 156 -10.77 -18.06 -17.13
CA ILE A 156 -10.04 -18.17 -18.41
C ILE A 156 -8.91 -17.14 -18.48
N ILE A 157 -9.19 -15.89 -18.13
CA ILE A 157 -8.20 -14.80 -18.13
C ILE A 157 -7.06 -15.07 -17.13
N LEU A 158 -7.35 -15.68 -15.98
CA LEU A 158 -6.33 -16.06 -15.00
C LEU A 158 -5.34 -17.12 -15.53
N GLU A 159 -5.69 -17.86 -16.57
CA GLU A 159 -4.79 -18.79 -17.28
C GLU A 159 -4.03 -18.16 -18.46
N PHE A 160 -4.35 -16.90 -18.83
CA PHE A 160 -3.60 -16.20 -19.86
C PHE A 160 -2.15 -16.04 -19.46
N ARG A 161 -1.25 -16.17 -20.44
CA ARG A 161 0.19 -16.15 -20.22
C ARG A 161 0.80 -14.81 -20.63
N ASP A 162 1.79 -14.37 -19.87
CA ASP A 162 2.66 -13.26 -20.26
C ASP A 162 3.60 -13.64 -21.42
N GLU A 163 4.53 -12.74 -21.75
CA GLU A 163 5.52 -12.94 -22.81
C GLU A 163 6.50 -14.09 -22.51
N GLU A 164 6.72 -14.40 -21.23
CA GLU A 164 7.58 -15.50 -20.76
C GLU A 164 6.82 -16.84 -20.67
N GLY A 165 5.51 -16.83 -20.91
CA GLY A 165 4.66 -18.01 -20.80
C GLY A 165 4.14 -18.28 -19.39
N THR A 166 4.32 -17.37 -18.44
CA THR A 166 3.83 -17.51 -17.06
C THR A 166 2.34 -17.15 -16.97
N PRO A 167 1.48 -18.02 -16.41
CA PRO A 167 0.06 -17.71 -16.23
C PRO A 167 -0.17 -16.52 -15.28
N LEU A 168 -1.18 -15.70 -15.58
CA LEU A 168 -1.55 -14.53 -14.78
C LEU A 168 -1.77 -14.86 -13.30
N CYS A 169 -2.40 -15.99 -12.99
CA CYS A 169 -2.62 -16.41 -11.60
C CYS A 169 -1.30 -16.58 -10.80
N GLU A 170 -0.20 -16.92 -11.45
CA GLU A 170 1.12 -17.03 -10.81
C GLU A 170 1.80 -15.67 -10.64
N LEU A 171 1.35 -14.65 -11.37
CA LEU A 171 1.90 -13.29 -11.36
C LEU A 171 1.14 -12.34 -10.43
N ILE A 172 0.00 -12.75 -9.88
CA ILE A 172 -0.79 -11.95 -8.94
C ILE A 172 -0.41 -12.34 -7.50
N PRO A 173 0.23 -11.42 -6.73
CA PRO A 173 0.48 -11.64 -5.32
C PRO A 173 -0.83 -11.77 -4.53
N GLN A 174 -0.79 -12.58 -3.47
CA GLN A 174 -1.91 -12.75 -2.53
C GLN A 174 -2.34 -11.43 -1.87
N GLN A 175 -1.45 -10.43 -1.82
CA GLN A 175 -1.75 -9.10 -1.32
C GLN A 175 -2.46 -8.22 -2.34
N MET A 176 -2.52 -8.56 -3.63
CA MET A 176 -2.99 -7.65 -4.71
C MET A 176 -4.29 -8.12 -5.39
N TYR A 177 -4.76 -9.33 -5.10
CA TYR A 177 -5.83 -9.95 -5.88
C TYR A 177 -7.14 -9.13 -5.90
N GLU A 178 -7.50 -8.42 -4.83
CA GLU A 178 -8.74 -7.62 -4.79
C GLU A 178 -8.70 -6.51 -5.84
N ASP A 179 -7.59 -5.78 -5.94
CA ASP A 179 -7.41 -4.70 -6.91
C ASP A 179 -7.41 -5.23 -8.36
N VAL A 180 -6.78 -6.40 -8.56
CA VAL A 180 -6.75 -7.10 -9.86
C VAL A 180 -8.14 -7.61 -10.24
N PHE A 181 -8.89 -8.17 -9.31
CA PHE A 181 -10.24 -8.69 -9.56
C PHE A 181 -11.20 -7.54 -9.88
N ILE A 182 -11.14 -6.42 -9.15
CA ILE A 182 -11.91 -5.21 -9.48
C ILE A 182 -11.58 -4.75 -10.91
N THR A 183 -10.30 -4.72 -11.27
CA THR A 183 -9.85 -4.34 -12.61
C THR A 183 -10.44 -5.25 -13.69
N MET A 184 -10.30 -6.58 -13.55
CA MET A 184 -10.87 -7.53 -14.50
C MET A 184 -12.39 -7.43 -14.61
N ILE A 185 -13.10 -7.30 -13.48
CA ILE A 185 -14.55 -7.15 -13.46
C ILE A 185 -14.97 -5.91 -14.26
N LEU A 186 -14.33 -4.76 -14.02
CA LEU A 186 -14.65 -3.52 -14.73
C LEU A 186 -14.31 -3.61 -16.22
N MET A 187 -13.17 -4.20 -16.56
CA MET A 187 -12.78 -4.38 -17.96
C MET A 187 -13.82 -5.20 -18.74
N ILE A 188 -14.40 -6.22 -18.10
CA ILE A 188 -15.46 -7.05 -18.70
C ILE A 188 -16.79 -6.29 -18.76
N LEU A 189 -17.17 -5.58 -17.69
CA LEU A 189 -18.46 -4.89 -17.59
C LEU A 189 -18.57 -3.66 -18.50
N GLU A 190 -17.50 -2.87 -18.58
CA GLU A 190 -17.46 -1.62 -19.33
C GLU A 190 -16.95 -1.82 -20.75
N THR A 191 -16.44 -3.00 -21.06
CA THR A 191 -15.76 -3.31 -22.34
C THR A 191 -14.63 -2.32 -22.66
N ASP A 192 -14.00 -1.79 -21.60
CA ASP A 192 -12.89 -0.84 -21.65
C ASP A 192 -11.60 -1.50 -21.14
N THR A 193 -10.49 -1.19 -21.81
CA THR A 193 -9.14 -1.62 -21.43
C THR A 193 -8.56 -0.84 -20.25
N ALA A 194 -9.10 0.34 -19.92
CA ALA A 194 -8.60 1.20 -18.86
C ALA A 194 -9.73 1.83 -18.00
N PRO A 195 -10.66 1.02 -17.45
CA PRO A 195 -11.84 1.54 -16.76
C PRO A 195 -11.44 2.30 -15.50
N ALA A 196 -12.15 3.38 -15.17
CA ALA A 196 -11.85 4.18 -13.97
C ALA A 196 -12.00 3.34 -12.69
N ALA A 197 -11.03 3.44 -11.77
CA ALA A 197 -11.11 2.72 -10.50
C ALA A 197 -12.31 3.22 -9.66
N PRO A 198 -13.16 2.32 -9.13
CA PRO A 198 -14.37 2.72 -8.43
C PRO A 198 -14.00 3.17 -7.01
N ASN A 199 -14.67 4.21 -6.51
CA ASN A 199 -14.47 4.67 -5.13
C ASN A 199 -15.37 3.89 -4.15
N LEU A 200 -15.08 2.60 -3.96
CA LEU A 200 -15.88 1.68 -3.13
C LEU A 200 -15.93 2.11 -1.65
N TYR A 201 -14.90 2.80 -1.18
CA TYR A 201 -14.76 3.23 0.22
C TYR A 201 -15.08 4.71 0.42
N LYS A 202 -15.74 5.38 -0.54
CA LYS A 202 -16.00 6.84 -0.46
C LYS A 202 -16.65 7.29 0.85
N ALA A 203 -17.70 6.59 1.28
CA ALA A 203 -18.40 6.91 2.52
C ALA A 203 -17.57 6.56 3.76
N PHE A 204 -16.84 5.45 3.73
CA PHE A 204 -15.91 5.06 4.78
C PHE A 204 -14.76 6.08 4.95
N ASN A 205 -14.09 6.46 3.86
CA ASN A 205 -13.06 7.49 3.89
C ASN A 205 -13.63 8.85 4.33
N GLY A 206 -14.88 9.15 3.97
CA GLY A 206 -15.58 10.35 4.44
C GLY A 206 -15.77 10.41 5.96
N ILE A 207 -16.13 9.28 6.60
CA ILE A 207 -16.24 9.22 8.06
C ILE A 207 -14.86 9.25 8.74
N CYS A 208 -13.89 8.51 8.18
CA CYS A 208 -12.49 8.51 8.63
C CYS A 208 -11.87 9.90 8.58
N HIS A 209 -12.16 10.68 7.53
CA HIS A 209 -11.73 12.07 7.41
C HIS A 209 -12.26 12.92 8.57
N ARG A 210 -13.56 12.88 8.86
CA ARG A 210 -14.17 13.65 9.95
C ARG A 210 -13.64 13.21 11.32
N LEU A 211 -13.47 11.90 11.52
CA LEU A 211 -12.92 11.34 12.74
C LEU A 211 -11.46 11.74 12.96
N ALA A 212 -10.62 11.72 11.91
CA ALA A 212 -9.24 12.19 11.98
C ALA A 212 -9.17 13.67 12.40
N LEU A 213 -10.04 14.52 11.85
CA LEU A 213 -10.09 15.94 12.24
C LEU A 213 -10.50 16.12 13.71
N SER A 214 -11.52 15.39 14.17
CA SER A 214 -11.93 15.38 15.59
C SER A 214 -10.78 14.90 16.49
N LEU A 215 -10.09 13.82 16.11
CA LEU A 215 -8.94 13.28 16.84
C LEU A 215 -7.79 14.28 16.94
N ILE A 216 -7.39 14.90 15.83
CA ILE A 216 -6.32 15.90 15.82
C ILE A 216 -6.73 17.13 16.66
N SER A 217 -7.99 17.54 16.60
CA SER A 217 -8.50 18.63 17.45
C SER A 217 -8.44 18.26 18.94
N GLY A 218 -8.80 17.03 19.31
CA GLY A 218 -8.69 16.52 20.68
C GLY A 218 -7.23 16.49 21.17
N LEU A 219 -6.32 15.97 20.34
CA LEU A 219 -4.88 15.96 20.65
C LEU A 219 -4.30 17.37 20.82
N ALA A 220 -4.78 18.34 20.03
CA ALA A 220 -4.39 19.74 20.17
C ALA A 220 -4.85 20.32 21.53
N GLY A 221 -6.10 20.07 21.92
CA GLY A 221 -6.66 20.51 23.20
C GLY A 221 -5.93 19.94 24.42
N ASP A 222 -5.49 18.68 24.33
CA ASP A 222 -4.69 18.02 25.36
C ASP A 222 -3.20 18.45 25.35
N GLY A 223 -2.78 19.30 24.40
CA GLY A 223 -1.41 19.78 24.29
C GLY A 223 -0.41 18.80 23.69
N PHE A 224 -0.87 17.69 23.08
CA PHE A 224 -0.01 16.66 22.48
C PHE A 224 0.64 17.06 21.14
N LEU A 225 0.21 18.16 20.51
CA LEU A 225 0.73 18.58 19.20
C LEU A 225 1.90 19.58 19.29
N ARG A 226 2.72 19.47 20.34
CA ARG A 226 3.95 20.26 20.51
C ARG A 226 5.15 19.56 19.85
N PRO A 227 6.21 20.27 19.43
CA PRO A 227 7.42 19.69 18.84
C PRO A 227 8.31 18.99 19.88
N THR A 228 7.78 17.94 20.52
CA THR A 228 8.47 17.14 21.55
C THR A 228 8.59 15.68 21.13
N ASP A 229 9.53 14.96 21.75
CA ASP A 229 9.75 13.54 21.52
C ASP A 229 8.51 12.70 21.84
N SER A 230 7.85 13.03 22.95
CA SER A 230 6.62 12.37 23.37
C SER A 230 5.51 12.56 22.33
N ALA A 231 5.34 13.75 21.77
CA ALA A 231 4.36 14.01 20.73
C ALA A 231 4.61 13.18 19.46
N VAL A 232 5.86 13.11 18.99
CA VAL A 232 6.20 12.30 17.81
C VAL A 232 5.94 10.81 18.09
N ARG A 233 6.40 10.28 19.23
CA ARG A 233 6.13 8.88 19.61
C ARG A 233 4.64 8.58 19.68
N GLN A 234 3.87 9.46 20.32
CA GLN A 234 2.43 9.31 20.46
C GLN A 234 1.73 9.30 19.11
N LEU A 235 2.12 10.20 18.19
CA LEU A 235 1.52 10.24 16.86
C LEU A 235 1.91 9.05 15.99
N ILE A 236 3.13 8.51 16.11
CA ILE A 236 3.49 7.23 15.47
C ILE A 236 2.54 6.14 15.98
N TYR A 237 2.37 6.03 17.30
CA TYR A 237 1.53 4.99 17.91
C TYR A 237 0.05 5.13 17.52
N ILE A 238 -0.51 6.34 17.63
CA ILE A 238 -1.90 6.63 17.25
C ILE A 238 -2.14 6.39 15.76
N ALA A 239 -1.19 6.74 14.89
CA ALA A 239 -1.29 6.46 13.45
C ALA A 239 -1.46 4.95 13.22
N VAL A 240 -0.64 4.12 13.87
CA VAL A 240 -0.75 2.66 13.76
C VAL A 240 -2.08 2.15 14.36
N LEU A 241 -2.45 2.60 15.58
CA LEU A 241 -3.71 2.22 16.22
C LEU A 241 -4.94 2.57 15.38
N SER A 242 -4.88 3.64 14.57
CA SER A 242 -5.99 4.03 13.70
C SER A 242 -6.38 2.95 12.69
N GLY A 243 -5.47 2.01 12.40
CA GLY A 243 -5.78 0.82 11.61
C GLY A 243 -6.87 -0.08 12.22
N TYR A 244 -7.12 -0.02 13.54
CA TYR A 244 -8.23 -0.72 14.20
C TYR A 244 -9.59 -0.08 13.96
N VAL A 245 -9.62 1.20 13.60
CA VAL A 245 -10.87 1.93 13.41
C VAL A 245 -11.62 1.37 12.21
N GLY A 246 -12.87 0.99 12.45
CA GLY A 246 -13.76 0.51 11.40
C GLY A 246 -13.32 -0.82 10.77
N ILE A 247 -12.51 -1.62 11.46
CA ILE A 247 -12.07 -2.94 10.97
C ILE A 247 -13.26 -3.84 10.60
N ASN A 248 -14.40 -3.70 11.30
CA ASN A 248 -15.70 -4.32 11.00
C ASN A 248 -16.27 -3.98 9.62
N LEU A 249 -15.74 -2.95 8.96
CA LEU A 249 -16.16 -2.46 7.64
C LEU A 249 -15.08 -2.61 6.56
N LYS A 250 -13.83 -2.89 6.96
CA LYS A 250 -12.73 -3.19 6.02
C LYS A 250 -12.97 -4.58 5.43
N SER A 251 -12.50 -4.81 4.19
CA SER A 251 -12.83 -6.07 3.50
C SER A 251 -12.19 -7.27 4.21
N SER A 252 -12.92 -8.38 4.33
CA SER A 252 -12.32 -9.69 4.60
C SER A 252 -11.34 -10.11 3.50
N ALA A 253 -11.45 -9.50 2.32
CA ALA A 253 -10.50 -9.67 1.23
C ALA A 253 -9.10 -9.10 1.58
N SER A 254 -9.07 -7.96 2.28
CA SER A 254 -7.85 -7.41 2.89
C SER A 254 -7.35 -8.30 4.03
N ALA A 255 -8.22 -9.10 4.65
CA ALA A 255 -7.87 -9.98 5.75
C ALA A 255 -7.26 -11.32 5.30
N ALA A 256 -7.67 -11.86 4.14
CA ALA A 256 -7.34 -13.21 3.68
C ALA A 256 -7.46 -14.28 4.78
N SER A 257 -8.31 -14.02 5.79
CA SER A 257 -8.27 -14.69 7.09
C SER A 257 -9.59 -14.54 7.85
N SER A 258 -9.98 -15.60 8.58
CA SER A 258 -11.04 -15.62 9.58
C SER A 258 -10.57 -15.15 10.97
N LEU A 259 -9.25 -15.16 11.22
CA LEU A 259 -8.60 -14.56 12.40
C LEU A 259 -8.58 -13.03 12.30
N LEU A 260 -9.77 -12.43 12.34
CA LEU A 260 -9.93 -11.00 12.58
C LEU A 260 -9.98 -10.77 14.09
N ASN A 261 -8.81 -10.50 14.66
CA ASN A 261 -8.68 -10.40 16.10
C ASN A 261 -9.12 -9.01 16.62
N ARG A 262 -10.42 -8.70 16.54
CA ARG A 262 -11.19 -7.67 17.29
C ARG A 262 -11.61 -6.42 16.52
N ASP A 263 -12.89 -6.11 16.67
CA ASP A 263 -13.50 -4.80 16.43
C ASP A 263 -13.22 -3.86 17.62
N LEU A 264 -11.97 -3.42 17.81
CA LEU A 264 -11.62 -2.57 18.97
C LEU A 264 -12.36 -1.22 18.94
N ILE A 265 -12.45 -0.60 17.75
CA ILE A 265 -13.17 0.66 17.55
C ILE A 265 -14.09 0.52 16.33
N PRO A 266 -15.28 -0.08 16.50
CA PRO A 266 -16.19 -0.32 15.39
C PRO A 266 -16.82 0.98 14.91
N ILE A 267 -16.95 1.12 13.59
CA ILE A 267 -17.77 2.18 12.99
C ILE A 267 -19.17 1.60 12.73
N PRO A 268 -20.25 2.26 13.18
CA PRO A 268 -21.61 1.82 12.88
C PRO A 268 -21.87 1.73 11.36
N LYS A 269 -22.35 0.56 10.89
CA LYS A 269 -22.59 0.30 9.45
C LYS A 269 -23.47 1.35 8.78
N HIS A 270 -24.44 1.92 9.50
CA HIS A 270 -25.36 2.90 8.95
C HIS A 270 -24.71 4.27 8.67
N TRP A 271 -23.59 4.61 9.34
CA TRP A 271 -22.83 5.84 9.10
C TRP A 271 -22.21 5.87 7.70
N VAL A 272 -21.82 4.71 7.17
CA VAL A 272 -21.09 4.58 5.90
C VAL A 272 -21.97 4.13 4.74
N ARG A 273 -23.30 4.12 4.89
CA ARG A 273 -24.21 3.68 3.83
C ARG A 273 -24.09 4.55 2.56
N HIS A 274 -23.99 5.86 2.75
CA HIS A 274 -23.82 6.85 1.68
C HIS A 274 -23.35 8.17 2.29
N MET A 275 -22.88 9.12 1.46
CA MET A 275 -22.35 10.40 1.94
C MET A 275 -23.34 11.23 2.78
N LYS A 276 -24.66 11.10 2.56
CA LYS A 276 -25.67 11.77 3.40
C LYS A 276 -25.66 11.25 4.84
N SER A 277 -25.38 9.96 5.05
CA SER A 277 -25.26 9.36 6.39
C SER A 277 -24.00 9.84 7.05
N VAL A 278 -22.89 9.86 6.31
CA VAL A 278 -21.60 10.38 6.79
C VAL A 278 -21.74 11.81 7.28
N ARG A 279 -22.50 12.68 6.59
CA ARG A 279 -22.74 14.06 7.01
C ARG A 279 -23.69 14.19 8.21
N ALA A 280 -24.57 13.22 8.42
CA ALA A 280 -25.56 13.23 9.49
C ALA A 280 -24.99 12.76 10.84
N VAL A 281 -23.81 12.09 10.86
CA VAL A 281 -23.15 11.70 12.12
C VAL A 281 -22.84 12.94 12.94
N LEU A 282 -23.23 12.94 14.21
CA LEU A 282 -23.11 14.10 15.09
C LEU A 282 -21.65 14.28 15.53
N PRO A 283 -21.17 15.53 15.71
CA PRO A 283 -19.81 15.79 16.21
C PRO A 283 -19.50 15.07 17.53
N GLU A 284 -20.47 14.98 18.44
CA GLU A 284 -20.29 14.35 19.76
C GLU A 284 -20.04 12.84 19.67
N GLU A 285 -20.60 12.19 18.64
CA GLU A 285 -20.35 10.77 18.37
C GLU A 285 -18.93 10.54 17.84
N LEU A 286 -18.43 11.45 16.99
CA LEU A 286 -17.06 11.43 16.51
C LEU A 286 -16.08 11.69 17.67
N ASP A 287 -16.36 12.69 18.50
CA ASP A 287 -15.52 13.04 19.64
C ASP A 287 -15.42 11.88 20.63
N ARG A 288 -16.51 11.13 20.85
CA ARG A 288 -16.47 9.92 21.68
C ARG A 288 -15.50 8.87 21.15
N LEU A 289 -15.52 8.60 19.85
CA LEU A 289 -14.60 7.65 19.22
C LEU A 289 -13.15 8.18 19.23
N SER A 290 -12.96 9.47 18.97
CA SER A 290 -11.65 10.13 19.04
C SER A 290 -11.05 10.03 20.44
N ARG A 291 -11.84 10.28 21.50
CA ARG A 291 -11.38 10.12 22.89
C ARG A 291 -11.03 8.67 23.21
N ALA A 292 -11.84 7.71 22.77
CA ALA A 292 -11.52 6.29 22.96
C ALA A 292 -10.16 5.92 22.33
N MET A 293 -9.81 6.47 21.16
CA MET A 293 -8.48 6.30 20.57
C MET A 293 -7.37 6.94 21.39
N ILE A 294 -7.58 8.17 21.87
CA ILE A 294 -6.62 8.87 22.73
C ILE A 294 -6.38 8.07 24.00
N ASP A 295 -7.43 7.58 24.65
CA ASP A 295 -7.35 6.81 25.88
C ASP A 295 -6.63 5.47 25.65
N MET A 296 -6.94 4.77 24.55
CA MET A 296 -6.20 3.57 24.15
C MET A 296 -4.70 3.83 23.99
N SER A 297 -4.34 5.00 23.46
CA SER A 297 -2.95 5.38 23.25
C SER A 297 -2.21 5.80 24.53
N LYS A 298 -2.93 6.07 25.63
CA LYS A 298 -2.38 6.49 26.93
C LYS A 298 -2.17 5.32 27.90
N ASN A 299 -2.75 4.15 27.64
CA ASN A 299 -2.64 3.01 28.55
C ASN A 299 -1.18 2.57 28.72
N GLU A 300 -0.71 2.37 29.94
CA GLU A 300 0.69 2.03 30.26
C GLU A 300 1.15 0.65 29.70
N GLY A 301 0.22 -0.18 29.20
CA GLY A 301 0.51 -1.41 28.44
C GLY A 301 0.44 -1.25 26.92
N ALA A 302 0.23 -0.04 26.41
CA ALA A 302 0.15 0.28 24.99
C ALA A 302 1.55 0.40 24.37
N ALA A 303 2.31 -0.68 24.44
CA ALA A 303 3.61 -0.80 23.78
C ALA A 303 3.46 -1.39 22.37
N PHE A 304 4.43 -1.14 21.51
CA PHE A 304 4.57 -1.95 20.31
C PHE A 304 5.04 -3.36 20.70
N GLY A 305 4.54 -4.39 20.03
CA GLY A 305 5.05 -5.76 20.18
C GLY A 305 6.50 -5.89 19.70
N LEU A 306 6.90 -5.02 18.77
CA LEU A 306 8.27 -4.80 18.32
C LEU A 306 8.47 -3.30 18.11
N ASP A 307 9.42 -2.69 18.83
CA ASP A 307 9.58 -1.24 18.94
C ASP A 307 10.97 -0.74 18.50
N SER A 308 11.06 -0.24 17.27
CA SER A 308 12.26 0.42 16.74
C SER A 308 12.19 1.96 16.81
N THR A 309 11.34 2.54 17.67
CA THR A 309 11.18 4.00 17.79
C THR A 309 12.48 4.67 18.21
N ARG A 310 13.26 4.07 19.12
CA ARG A 310 14.57 4.62 19.52
C ARG A 310 15.49 4.81 18.32
N MET A 311 15.61 3.79 17.47
CA MET A 311 16.43 3.86 16.26
C MET A 311 15.89 4.90 15.29
N TYR A 312 14.57 4.98 15.12
CA TYR A 312 13.95 5.98 14.24
C TYR A 312 14.23 7.42 14.68
N PHE A 313 14.24 7.68 15.99
CA PHE A 313 14.67 8.96 16.52
C PHE A 313 16.12 9.27 16.12
N GLN A 314 17.02 8.32 16.26
CA GLN A 314 18.44 8.52 15.90
C GLN A 314 18.66 8.74 14.40
N GLU A 315 17.98 7.97 13.54
CA GLU A 315 18.22 7.96 12.10
C GLU A 315 17.40 9.02 11.33
N VAL A 316 16.26 9.45 11.88
CA VAL A 316 15.32 10.36 11.21
C VAL A 316 15.14 11.66 11.99
N ILE A 317 14.69 11.60 13.24
CA ILE A 317 14.26 12.82 13.95
C ILE A 317 15.45 13.65 14.44
N ASP A 318 16.46 13.00 15.03
CA ASP A 318 17.66 13.62 15.60
C ASP A 318 18.85 13.54 14.62
N ALA A 319 18.55 13.20 13.36
CA ALA A 319 19.54 13.01 12.31
C ALA A 319 20.38 14.28 12.15
N LYS A 320 21.70 14.13 12.34
CA LYS A 320 22.65 15.25 12.21
C LYS A 320 22.93 15.61 10.76
N LYS A 321 22.76 14.67 9.82
CA LYS A 321 22.96 14.90 8.38
C LYS A 321 21.62 15.30 7.74
N PRO A 322 21.64 16.02 6.61
CA PRO A 322 20.47 16.15 5.75
C PRO A 322 19.87 14.77 5.43
N THR A 323 18.57 14.62 5.65
CA THR A 323 17.86 13.35 5.50
C THR A 323 16.58 13.55 4.70
N LEU A 324 16.32 12.64 3.76
CA LEU A 324 15.05 12.51 3.07
C LEU A 324 14.33 11.26 3.61
N LEU A 325 13.13 11.45 4.16
CA LEU A 325 12.21 10.36 4.44
C LEU A 325 11.30 10.14 3.23
N VAL A 326 11.42 8.99 2.59
CA VAL A 326 10.53 8.55 1.51
C VAL A 326 9.41 7.73 2.15
N PHE A 327 8.20 8.29 2.18
CA PHE A 327 7.08 7.75 2.94
C PHE A 327 5.94 7.28 2.04
N PHE A 328 5.67 5.97 2.02
CA PHE A 328 4.50 5.40 1.37
C PHE A 328 3.38 5.22 2.38
N CYS A 329 2.29 5.97 2.19
CA CYS A 329 1.15 5.92 3.09
C CYS A 329 0.24 4.72 2.78
N ASP A 330 -0.73 4.49 3.66
CA ASP A 330 -1.69 3.39 3.59
C ASP A 330 -3.10 3.95 3.75
N ASP A 331 -3.81 3.58 4.81
CA ASP A 331 -5.18 3.98 5.10
C ASP A 331 -5.38 5.50 5.19
N TYR A 332 -6.56 5.96 4.76
CA TYR A 332 -6.93 7.38 4.75
C TYR A 332 -6.76 8.05 6.12
N MET A 333 -7.32 7.46 7.19
CA MET A 333 -7.24 8.03 8.54
C MET A 333 -5.81 8.08 9.08
N GLU A 334 -5.08 6.96 8.95
CA GLU A 334 -3.68 6.85 9.38
C GLU A 334 -2.84 7.94 8.73
N SER A 335 -3.02 8.13 7.42
CA SER A 335 -2.29 9.10 6.63
C SER A 335 -2.52 10.56 7.07
N LEU A 336 -3.72 10.91 7.54
CA LEU A 336 -3.99 12.26 8.08
C LEU A 336 -3.25 12.49 9.41
N ILE A 337 -3.15 11.46 10.26
CA ILE A 337 -2.39 11.52 11.50
C ILE A 337 -0.89 11.63 11.19
N ASP A 338 -0.42 10.88 10.20
CA ASP A 338 0.97 10.93 9.72
C ASP A 338 1.35 12.31 9.15
N LEU A 339 0.46 12.96 8.39
CA LEU A 339 0.70 14.35 7.98
C LEU A 339 0.91 15.25 9.19
N LYS A 340 0.11 15.10 10.26
CA LYS A 340 0.33 15.89 11.47
C LYS A 340 1.62 15.52 12.20
N ARG A 341 1.98 14.23 12.22
CA ARG A 341 3.29 13.76 12.72
C ARG A 341 4.43 14.45 11.98
N PHE A 342 4.36 14.52 10.66
CA PHE A 342 5.39 15.14 9.81
C PHE A 342 5.54 16.64 10.04
N GLU A 343 4.45 17.34 10.31
CA GLU A 343 4.49 18.74 10.73
C GLU A 343 5.42 18.93 11.95
N ILE A 344 5.25 18.08 12.96
CA ILE A 344 6.00 18.13 14.20
C ILE A 344 7.46 17.70 13.95
N MET A 345 7.69 16.65 13.18
CA MET A 345 9.03 16.15 12.86
C MET A 345 9.86 17.17 12.08
N ILE A 346 9.31 17.79 11.04
CA ILE A 346 10.00 18.81 10.23
C ILE A 346 10.30 20.05 11.07
N THR A 347 9.38 20.43 11.96
CA THR A 347 9.58 21.56 12.88
C THR A 347 10.71 21.29 13.87
N ARG A 348 10.81 20.06 14.40
CA ARG A 348 11.87 19.64 15.31
C ARG A 348 13.22 19.46 14.60
N ASN A 349 13.21 18.97 13.36
CA ASN A 349 14.42 18.74 12.56
C ASN A 349 14.44 19.58 11.27
N PRO A 350 15.14 20.73 11.25
CA PRO A 350 15.25 21.56 10.05
C PRO A 350 16.06 20.92 8.91
N ARG A 351 16.69 19.76 9.13
CA ARG A 351 17.45 19.00 8.12
C ARG A 351 16.67 17.82 7.53
N LEU A 352 15.44 17.60 7.99
CA LEU A 352 14.56 16.54 7.50
C LEU A 352 13.66 17.07 6.39
N ASP A 353 13.69 16.44 5.24
CA ASP A 353 12.69 16.60 4.19
C ASP A 353 11.89 15.31 4.03
N ILE A 354 10.66 15.44 3.53
CA ILE A 354 9.74 14.31 3.39
C ILE A 354 9.19 14.26 1.96
N LEU A 355 9.30 13.09 1.33
CA LEU A 355 8.54 12.75 0.13
C LEU A 355 7.37 11.87 0.53
N PHE A 356 6.17 12.44 0.56
CA PHE A 356 4.92 11.76 0.89
C PHE A 356 4.28 11.16 -0.37
N ILE A 357 4.05 9.85 -0.38
CA ILE A 357 3.65 9.10 -1.57
C ILE A 357 2.29 8.42 -1.31
N PRO A 358 1.17 9.10 -1.65
CA PRO A 358 -0.15 8.49 -1.69
C PRO A 358 -0.33 7.60 -2.91
N ARG A 359 -1.43 6.83 -2.96
CA ARG A 359 -1.75 5.99 -4.12
C ARG A 359 -2.07 6.84 -5.35
N ASN A 360 -1.63 6.38 -6.52
CA ASN A 360 -2.01 6.96 -7.82
C ASN A 360 -3.30 6.31 -8.35
N GLY A 361 -4.40 6.55 -7.63
CA GLY A 361 -5.68 5.91 -7.87
C GLY A 361 -6.38 5.59 -6.56
N ARG A 362 -7.55 4.95 -6.64
CA ARG A 362 -8.35 4.59 -5.45
C ARG A 362 -8.32 3.08 -5.28
N TYR A 363 -7.72 2.64 -4.18
CA TYR A 363 -7.54 1.23 -3.84
C TYR A 363 -7.91 1.05 -2.38
N GLY A 364 -8.88 0.17 -2.11
CA GLY A 364 -9.41 0.02 -0.76
C GLY A 364 -9.80 1.36 -0.12
N ASN A 365 -9.43 1.52 1.14
CA ASN A 365 -9.57 2.75 1.92
C ASN A 365 -8.25 3.53 2.03
N ASP A 366 -7.29 3.26 1.15
CA ASP A 366 -6.01 3.96 1.11
C ASP A 366 -6.19 5.43 0.73
N LEU A 367 -5.25 6.28 1.16
CA LEU A 367 -5.20 7.67 0.76
C LEU A 367 -4.73 7.79 -0.70
N ALA A 368 -5.54 8.43 -1.55
CA ALA A 368 -5.20 8.71 -2.93
C ALA A 368 -4.64 10.13 -3.10
N TYR A 369 -3.76 10.35 -4.08
CA TYR A 369 -3.26 11.70 -4.41
C TYR A 369 -4.41 12.69 -4.65
N SER A 370 -5.48 12.24 -5.32
CA SER A 370 -6.68 13.05 -5.61
C SER A 370 -7.40 13.59 -4.36
N ASP A 371 -7.13 13.07 -3.17
CA ASP A 371 -7.73 13.53 -1.92
C ASP A 371 -6.95 14.71 -1.29
N MET A 372 -5.69 14.90 -1.68
CA MET A 372 -4.77 15.88 -1.08
C MET A 372 -5.23 17.34 -1.22
N PRO A 373 -5.77 17.81 -2.37
CA PRO A 373 -6.24 19.19 -2.48
C PRO A 373 -7.35 19.54 -1.49
N LYS A 374 -8.18 18.56 -1.08
CA LYS A 374 -9.20 18.76 -0.06
C LYS A 374 -8.58 18.80 1.33
N ILE A 375 -7.70 17.84 1.65
CA ILE A 375 -7.04 17.74 2.96
C ILE A 375 -6.23 19.00 3.27
N LEU A 376 -5.45 19.50 2.30
CA LEU A 376 -4.62 20.70 2.49
C LEU A 376 -5.41 22.00 2.67
N LYS A 377 -6.73 22.01 2.39
CA LYS A 377 -7.62 23.14 2.67
C LYS A 377 -8.16 23.13 4.10
N GLU A 378 -8.07 22.02 4.81
CA GLU A 378 -8.52 21.95 6.20
C GLU A 378 -7.62 22.83 7.08
N PRO A 379 -8.18 23.67 7.98
CA PRO A 379 -7.40 24.61 8.78
C PRO A 379 -6.26 23.96 9.58
N VAL A 380 -6.48 22.74 10.07
CA VAL A 380 -5.50 21.99 10.88
C VAL A 380 -4.22 21.61 10.11
N PHE A 381 -4.26 21.64 8.77
CA PHE A 381 -3.14 21.31 7.88
C PHE A 381 -2.55 22.52 7.13
N GLN A 382 -2.88 23.75 7.56
CA GLN A 382 -2.30 24.98 6.94
C GLN A 382 -0.77 24.99 6.99
N GLN A 383 -0.18 24.48 8.08
CA GLN A 383 1.27 24.39 8.25
C GLN A 383 1.88 23.36 7.29
N ILE A 384 1.22 22.23 7.05
CA ILE A 384 1.62 21.27 6.01
C ILE A 384 1.56 21.92 4.63
N ALA A 385 0.48 22.64 4.30
CA ALA A 385 0.40 23.36 3.03
C ALA A 385 1.53 24.39 2.86
N ARG A 386 1.98 25.02 3.96
CA ARG A 386 3.16 25.90 3.96
C ARG A 386 4.45 25.11 3.67
N MET A 387 4.68 24.00 4.37
CA MET A 387 5.84 23.13 4.15
C MET A 387 5.91 22.58 2.72
N CYS A 388 4.76 22.34 2.08
CA CYS A 388 4.70 21.98 0.67
C CYS A 388 5.20 23.11 -0.25
N ARG A 389 4.79 24.35 0.01
CA ARG A 389 5.27 25.52 -0.77
C ARG A 389 6.76 25.78 -0.57
N GLU A 390 7.26 25.50 0.63
CA GLU A 390 8.69 25.61 0.99
C GLU A 390 9.54 24.44 0.45
N GLY A 391 8.92 23.39 -0.11
CA GLY A 391 9.61 22.21 -0.62
C GLY A 391 10.14 21.26 0.47
N ARG A 392 9.82 21.51 1.74
CA ARG A 392 10.21 20.66 2.90
C ARG A 392 9.41 19.36 2.97
N LEU A 393 8.18 19.40 2.46
CA LEU A 393 7.33 18.22 2.27
C LEU A 393 6.83 18.19 0.82
N VAL A 394 7.17 17.16 0.05
CA VAL A 394 6.72 16.99 -1.34
C VAL A 394 5.69 15.88 -1.38
N ILE A 395 4.54 16.12 -2.02
CA ILE A 395 3.50 15.11 -2.21
C ILE A 395 3.60 14.59 -3.65
N SER A 396 3.92 13.31 -3.81
CA SER A 396 4.05 12.70 -5.14
C SER A 396 2.69 12.28 -5.72
N PRO A 397 2.39 12.62 -6.99
CA PRO A 397 1.26 12.02 -7.70
C PRO A 397 1.56 10.65 -8.29
N TYR A 398 2.82 10.19 -8.24
CA TYR A 398 3.33 9.02 -8.97
C TYR A 398 3.46 7.78 -8.09
N GLY A 399 2.64 7.69 -7.04
CA GLY A 399 2.66 6.54 -6.15
C GLY A 399 2.10 5.26 -6.77
N PRO A 400 2.05 4.16 -5.98
CA PRO A 400 1.60 2.87 -6.48
C PRO A 400 0.16 2.88 -7.00
N MET A 401 -0.08 2.08 -8.04
CA MET A 401 -1.40 1.85 -8.66
C MET A 401 -2.05 0.55 -8.14
N ALA A 402 -1.92 0.30 -6.85
CA ALA A 402 -2.56 -0.81 -6.12
C ALA A 402 -2.66 -0.42 -4.63
N GLY A 403 -3.44 -1.16 -3.84
CA GLY A 403 -3.49 -0.99 -2.38
C GLY A 403 -2.26 -1.55 -1.65
N CYS A 404 -1.13 -1.62 -2.35
CA CYS A 404 0.16 -2.11 -1.89
C CYS A 404 1.31 -1.59 -2.79
N ILE A 405 2.57 -1.93 -2.49
CA ILE A 405 3.74 -1.57 -3.33
C ILE A 405 4.18 -2.78 -4.14
N ASP A 406 3.80 -2.84 -5.42
CA ASP A 406 4.38 -3.80 -6.36
C ASP A 406 5.64 -3.21 -6.99
N THR A 407 6.81 -3.72 -6.59
CA THR A 407 8.10 -3.21 -7.05
C THR A 407 8.35 -3.44 -8.53
N ARG A 408 7.58 -4.30 -9.21
CA ARG A 408 7.70 -4.54 -10.66
C ARG A 408 7.17 -3.36 -11.48
N PHE A 409 6.36 -2.49 -10.89
CA PHE A 409 5.57 -1.48 -11.60
C PHE A 409 5.73 -0.08 -11.02
N ILE A 410 6.88 0.22 -10.42
CA ILE A 410 7.15 1.55 -9.86
C ILE A 410 7.31 2.57 -10.99
N SER A 411 6.69 3.73 -10.83
CA SER A 411 6.76 4.83 -11.80
C SER A 411 8.18 5.36 -11.95
N GLY A 412 8.63 5.56 -13.20
CA GLY A 412 9.88 6.24 -13.54
C GLY A 412 9.92 7.66 -12.99
N GLN A 413 8.78 8.36 -13.03
CA GLN A 413 8.65 9.72 -12.50
C GLN A 413 8.79 9.75 -10.98
N LEU A 414 8.35 8.70 -10.28
CA LEU A 414 8.60 8.58 -8.84
C LEU A 414 10.09 8.38 -8.55
N MET A 415 10.79 7.57 -9.35
CA MET A 415 12.24 7.39 -9.21
C MET A 415 13.01 8.69 -9.47
N ASP A 416 12.63 9.46 -10.50
CA ASP A 416 13.20 10.78 -10.77
C ASP A 416 13.04 11.72 -9.56
N GLN A 417 11.86 11.70 -8.91
CA GLN A 417 11.61 12.48 -7.71
C GLN A 417 12.48 12.05 -6.52
N ILE A 418 12.59 10.75 -6.26
CA ILE A 418 13.45 10.24 -5.18
C ILE A 418 14.90 10.66 -5.43
N GLU A 419 15.42 10.45 -6.63
CA GLU A 419 16.81 10.77 -6.99
C GLU A 419 17.09 12.27 -6.88
N THR A 420 16.19 13.11 -7.37
CA THR A 420 16.34 14.57 -7.31
C THR A 420 16.31 15.07 -5.87
N LEU A 421 15.33 14.62 -5.07
CA LEU A 421 15.17 15.10 -3.69
C LEU A 421 16.23 14.55 -2.73
N SER A 422 16.84 13.41 -3.06
CA SER A 422 17.86 12.75 -2.23
C SER A 422 19.28 13.25 -2.48
N ALA A 423 19.49 14.12 -3.47
CA ALA A 423 20.82 14.67 -3.75
C ALA A 423 21.46 15.28 -2.48
N GLY A 424 22.59 14.70 -2.05
CA GLY A 424 23.32 15.12 -0.85
C GLY A 424 22.66 14.75 0.49
N LYS A 425 21.65 13.88 0.50
CA LYS A 425 20.91 13.47 1.71
C LYS A 425 21.01 11.97 1.96
N THR A 426 20.92 11.59 3.23
CA THR A 426 20.64 10.19 3.60
C THR A 426 19.19 9.86 3.25
N ILE A 427 18.91 8.72 2.65
CA ILE A 427 17.55 8.28 2.34
C ILE A 427 17.11 7.23 3.35
N ILE A 428 15.94 7.44 3.94
CA ILE A 428 15.24 6.46 4.78
C ILE A 428 13.91 6.14 4.11
N LEU A 429 13.60 4.86 3.95
CA LEU A 429 12.29 4.43 3.47
C LEU A 429 11.38 4.16 4.65
N GLU A 430 10.14 4.65 4.60
CA GLU A 430 9.09 4.27 5.54
C GLU A 430 7.81 3.88 4.80
N THR A 431 7.17 2.81 5.23
CA THR A 431 5.91 2.32 4.67
C THR A 431 4.89 2.05 5.76
N LYS A 432 3.61 2.32 5.48
CA LYS A 432 2.51 1.94 6.38
C LYS A 432 1.76 0.71 5.87
N GLY A 433 1.12 -0.02 6.77
CA GLY A 433 0.22 -1.12 6.40
C GLY A 433 0.91 -2.46 6.17
N CYS A 434 0.21 -3.54 6.54
CA CYS A 434 0.73 -4.91 6.42
C CYS A 434 0.92 -5.34 4.96
N ARG A 435 0.07 -4.89 4.02
CA ARG A 435 0.19 -5.24 2.60
C ARG A 435 1.48 -4.69 1.99
N ASN A 436 1.88 -3.47 2.34
CA ASN A 436 3.15 -2.90 1.90
C ASN A 436 4.34 -3.71 2.45
N PHE A 437 4.29 -4.06 3.74
CA PHE A 437 5.30 -4.90 4.37
C PHE A 437 5.47 -6.28 3.70
N GLU A 438 4.35 -6.97 3.50
CA GLU A 438 4.31 -8.29 2.86
C GLU A 438 4.75 -8.23 1.39
N MET A 439 4.37 -7.17 0.67
CA MET A 439 4.79 -6.99 -0.72
C MET A 439 6.30 -6.76 -0.85
N LEU A 440 6.87 -5.94 0.04
CA LEU A 440 8.30 -5.62 0.01
C LEU A 440 9.16 -6.75 0.54
N SER A 441 8.74 -7.49 1.57
CA SER A 441 9.45 -8.64 2.18
C SER A 441 10.90 -8.39 2.64
N GLY A 442 11.41 -7.15 2.58
CA GLY A 442 12.78 -6.76 2.94
C GLY A 442 13.74 -6.80 1.74
N SER A 443 15.01 -7.03 2.02
CA SER A 443 16.12 -7.02 1.05
C SER A 443 16.27 -5.70 0.29
N LEU A 444 15.85 -4.60 0.89
CA LEU A 444 15.94 -3.26 0.29
C LEU A 444 17.37 -2.72 0.42
N CYS A 445 17.76 -1.81 -0.46
CA CYS A 445 19.09 -1.18 -0.39
C CYS A 445 19.17 -0.05 0.65
N LEU A 446 18.03 0.37 1.19
CA LEU A 446 17.89 1.45 2.16
C LEU A 446 17.45 0.94 3.53
N PRO A 447 17.77 1.65 4.62
CA PRO A 447 17.11 1.42 5.90
C PRO A 447 15.60 1.60 5.74
N TRP A 448 14.84 0.63 6.22
CA TRP A 448 13.40 0.58 6.01
C TRP A 448 12.65 0.49 7.33
N TYR A 449 11.77 1.45 7.56
CA TYR A 449 10.82 1.44 8.65
C TYR A 449 9.43 1.04 8.16
N THR A 450 8.72 0.26 8.96
CA THR A 450 7.33 -0.07 8.65
C THR A 450 6.51 -0.21 9.92
N SER A 451 5.22 0.09 9.82
CA SER A 451 4.33 -0.04 10.97
C SER A 451 2.91 -0.38 10.59
N PHE A 452 2.29 -1.26 11.38
CA PHE A 452 0.92 -1.74 11.17
C PHE A 452 0.44 -2.52 12.41
N ASN A 453 -0.85 -2.84 12.45
CA ASN A 453 -1.41 -3.72 13.47
C ASN A 453 -1.28 -5.20 13.07
N CYS A 454 -0.81 -6.05 13.98
CA CYS A 454 -0.73 -7.50 13.77
C CYS A 454 -2.06 -8.18 14.14
N ASN A 455 -3.13 -7.88 13.41
CA ASN A 455 -4.50 -8.32 13.71
C ASN A 455 -5.13 -9.24 12.65
N ARG A 456 -4.31 -9.74 11.72
CA ARG A 456 -4.70 -10.65 10.62
C ARG A 456 -3.74 -11.82 10.55
N ALA A 457 -4.22 -13.00 10.14
CA ALA A 457 -3.37 -14.19 10.07
C ALA A 457 -2.08 -13.95 9.28
N LEU A 458 -2.11 -13.38 8.07
CA LEU A 458 -0.87 -13.17 7.30
C LEU A 458 0.17 -12.32 8.03
N SER A 459 -0.25 -11.22 8.68
CA SER A 459 0.66 -10.39 9.49
C SER A 459 1.20 -11.15 10.70
N ILE A 460 0.36 -11.93 11.40
CA ILE A 460 0.78 -12.77 12.52
C ILE A 460 1.79 -13.83 12.06
N ARG A 461 1.52 -14.46 10.91
CA ARG A 461 2.35 -15.52 10.31
C ARG A 461 3.71 -14.99 9.89
N THR A 462 3.81 -13.76 9.39
CA THR A 462 5.07 -13.16 8.92
C THR A 462 5.85 -12.48 10.03
N VAL A 463 5.18 -11.84 10.99
CA VAL A 463 5.83 -11.06 12.05
C VAL A 463 6.09 -11.90 13.31
N GLY A 464 5.23 -12.85 13.62
CA GLY A 464 5.30 -13.64 14.85
C GLY A 464 4.77 -12.90 16.09
N ILE A 465 4.02 -11.81 15.89
CA ILE A 465 3.32 -11.03 16.93
C ILE A 465 1.81 -11.18 16.71
N ASP A 466 1.04 -11.25 17.79
CA ASP A 466 -0.41 -11.40 17.74
C ASP A 466 -1.07 -10.34 18.60
N MET A 467 -1.82 -9.45 17.95
CA MET A 467 -2.54 -8.29 18.49
C MET A 467 -1.75 -7.00 18.47
N GLU A 468 -0.57 -6.97 19.08
CA GLU A 468 0.11 -5.70 19.34
C GLU A 468 0.46 -4.99 18.02
N PRO A 469 0.35 -3.65 17.97
CA PRO A 469 0.93 -2.91 16.87
C PRO A 469 2.43 -3.13 16.82
N VAL A 470 3.03 -2.97 15.65
CA VAL A 470 4.48 -3.03 15.49
C VAL A 470 5.02 -1.78 14.81
N PHE A 471 6.22 -1.37 15.19
CA PHE A 471 7.00 -0.34 14.53
C PHE A 471 8.41 -0.87 14.32
N LEU A 472 8.66 -1.35 13.11
CA LEU A 472 9.82 -2.17 12.76
C LEU A 472 10.87 -1.33 12.03
N ARG A 473 12.14 -1.61 12.29
CA ARG A 473 13.28 -1.29 11.43
C ARG A 473 13.84 -2.55 10.78
N ILE A 474 13.95 -2.57 9.46
CA ILE A 474 14.62 -3.62 8.68
C ILE A 474 15.92 -3.05 8.10
N PRO A 475 17.09 -3.59 8.49
CA PRO A 475 18.37 -3.17 7.93
C PRO A 475 18.49 -3.40 6.41
N PRO A 476 19.30 -2.59 5.70
CA PRO A 476 19.58 -2.82 4.29
C PRO A 476 20.06 -4.26 4.01
N GLY A 477 19.56 -4.85 2.93
CA GLY A 477 19.91 -6.19 2.46
C GLY A 477 19.29 -7.36 3.23
N LEU A 478 18.63 -7.12 4.37
CA LEU A 478 17.98 -8.19 5.13
C LEU A 478 16.52 -8.39 4.72
N LYS A 479 16.12 -9.65 4.54
CA LYS A 479 14.71 -10.04 4.47
C LYS A 479 14.02 -9.74 5.80
N ALA A 480 12.76 -9.33 5.73
CA ALA A 480 11.94 -9.07 6.92
C ALA A 480 11.33 -10.35 7.51
N TYR A 481 11.14 -11.38 6.67
CA TYR A 481 10.73 -12.73 7.01
C TYR A 481 11.15 -13.69 5.88
N ASP A 482 11.14 -14.99 6.13
CA ASP A 482 11.54 -16.00 5.13
C ASP A 482 10.77 -17.33 5.27
N GLY A 483 10.69 -18.08 4.17
CA GLY A 483 10.06 -19.40 4.12
C GLY A 483 8.56 -19.40 4.41
N PHE A 484 7.81 -18.49 3.78
CA PHE A 484 6.34 -18.46 3.87
C PHE A 484 5.69 -19.75 3.31
N ALA A 485 6.24 -20.30 2.23
CA ALA A 485 5.79 -21.54 1.60
C ALA A 485 6.19 -22.82 2.37
N GLU A 486 7.05 -22.69 3.38
CA GLU A 486 7.49 -23.78 4.26
C GLU A 486 7.15 -23.43 5.73
N PRO A 487 5.85 -23.28 6.06
CA PRO A 487 5.48 -22.72 7.34
C PRO A 487 5.72 -23.69 8.50
N ARG A 488 6.11 -23.14 9.65
CA ARG A 488 6.09 -23.85 10.94
C ARG A 488 4.71 -23.70 11.56
N THR A 489 4.18 -24.77 12.17
CA THR A 489 2.92 -24.67 12.91
C THR A 489 3.19 -24.53 14.41
N GLY A 490 2.50 -23.60 15.07
CA GLY A 490 2.55 -23.45 16.53
C GLY A 490 1.30 -22.76 17.07
N SER A 491 1.35 -22.38 18.34
CA SER A 491 0.35 -21.50 18.97
C SER A 491 0.73 -20.04 18.74
N THR A 492 -0.26 -19.14 18.75
CA THR A 492 0.04 -17.70 18.78
C THR A 492 0.77 -17.33 20.05
N PRO A 493 1.62 -16.27 20.05
CA PRO A 493 2.29 -15.78 21.26
C PRO A 493 1.31 -15.49 22.41
N SER A 494 0.10 -15.02 22.08
CA SER A 494 -0.96 -14.77 23.06
C SER A 494 -1.60 -16.05 23.63
N GLY A 495 -1.29 -17.22 23.07
CA GLY A 495 -1.86 -18.52 23.44
C GLY A 495 -3.32 -18.72 23.04
N ARG A 496 -3.94 -17.74 22.35
CA ARG A 496 -5.38 -17.77 22.03
C ARG A 496 -5.75 -18.67 20.87
N SER A 497 -4.82 -18.89 19.95
CA SER A 497 -5.07 -19.70 18.75
C SER A 497 -3.98 -20.75 18.60
N ASN A 498 -4.38 -22.00 18.42
CA ASN A 498 -3.50 -23.13 18.16
C ASN A 498 -3.48 -23.46 16.66
N GLY A 499 -2.43 -24.17 16.23
CA GLY A 499 -2.36 -24.65 14.85
C GLY A 499 -2.11 -23.55 13.82
N VAL A 500 -1.60 -22.38 14.22
CA VAL A 500 -1.31 -21.24 13.34
C VAL A 500 0.00 -21.49 12.56
N LYS A 501 0.01 -21.12 11.28
CA LYS A 501 1.12 -21.40 10.34
C LYS A 501 2.12 -20.23 10.21
N PHE A 502 3.12 -20.13 11.05
CA PHE A 502 4.17 -19.10 10.92
C PHE A 502 5.09 -19.32 9.74
N ALA A 503 5.65 -18.24 9.18
CA ALA A 503 6.77 -18.33 8.25
C ALA A 503 7.95 -19.06 8.91
N ARG A 504 8.79 -19.73 8.11
CA ARG A 504 9.97 -20.43 8.62
C ARG A 504 10.86 -19.53 9.48
N MET A 505 10.99 -18.26 9.13
CA MET A 505 11.60 -17.22 9.95
C MET A 505 10.68 -16.00 9.95
N THR A 506 10.13 -15.68 11.12
CA THR A 506 9.33 -14.48 11.32
C THR A 506 10.22 -13.26 11.57
N THR A 507 9.63 -12.06 11.56
CA THR A 507 10.37 -10.84 11.96
C THR A 507 10.83 -10.88 13.41
N LEU A 508 10.03 -11.44 14.32
CA LEU A 508 10.45 -11.66 15.70
C LEU A 508 11.69 -12.57 15.78
N ASP A 509 11.71 -13.66 15.01
CA ASP A 509 12.88 -14.55 14.94
C ASP A 509 14.13 -13.82 14.42
N LEU A 510 13.96 -12.96 13.41
CA LEU A 510 15.04 -12.12 12.89
C LEU A 510 15.57 -11.18 13.98
N TYR A 511 14.69 -10.52 14.72
CA TYR A 511 15.07 -9.55 15.75
C TYR A 511 15.85 -10.23 16.88
N ASN A 512 15.40 -11.39 17.34
CA ASN A 512 16.12 -12.18 18.34
C ASN A 512 17.54 -12.52 17.86
N ARG A 513 17.70 -12.96 16.61
CA ARG A 513 19.03 -13.25 16.04
C ARG A 513 19.93 -12.03 15.88
N LEU A 514 19.36 -10.84 15.63
CA LEU A 514 20.11 -9.59 15.57
C LEU A 514 20.57 -9.16 16.97
N ALA A 515 19.69 -9.27 17.96
CA ALA A 515 20.00 -8.97 19.36
C ALA A 515 21.14 -9.88 19.89
N ASP A 516 21.11 -11.18 19.57
CA ASP A 516 22.18 -12.14 19.91
C ASP A 516 23.55 -11.75 19.32
N ARG A 517 23.57 -10.92 18.27
CA ARG A 517 24.77 -10.41 17.60
C ARG A 517 25.14 -8.99 18.04
N GLY A 518 24.49 -8.46 19.08
CA GLY A 518 24.75 -7.13 19.62
C GLY A 518 24.17 -5.98 18.76
N TYR A 519 23.29 -6.27 17.80
CA TYR A 519 22.57 -5.21 17.11
C TYR A 519 21.46 -4.67 18.01
N SER A 520 21.45 -3.35 18.22
CA SER A 520 20.29 -2.67 18.80
C SER A 520 19.19 -2.67 17.75
N VAL A 521 18.09 -3.38 18.03
CA VAL A 521 16.91 -3.44 17.18
C VAL A 521 15.87 -2.42 17.62
#